data_AF-A0A0M2V6S1-F1
#
_entry.id   AF-A0A0M2V6S1-F1
#
_cell.length_a   1.000
_cell.length_b   1.000
_cell.length_c   1.000
_cell.angle_alpha   90.00
_cell.angle_beta   90.00
_cell.angle_gamma   90.00
#
_symmetry.space_group_name_H-M   'P 1'
#
loop_
_entity.id
_entity.type
_entity.pdbx_description
1 polymer ?
#
loop_
_entity_poly.entity_id
_entity_poly.type
_entity_poly.pdbx_seq_one_letter_code
_entity_poly.pdbx_strand_id
1 'polypeptide(L)'
;MTNIQQQHTEKLTPYIEAYHLAADDVHLSGGLPNDEVPKAVQHFQCQLAIIGNSHQRNISSVLFGDTAHYLTRHTPCDVLIVKTMN
;
A
#
# COMPACT_ATOMS: atom_id res chain seq x y z
N MET A 1 -21.51 7.77 11.85
CA MET A 1 -20.62 7.75 10.67
C MET A 1 -19.23 7.42 11.17
N THR A 2 -18.72 6.22 10.90
CA THR A 2 -17.37 5.84 11.33
C THR A 2 -16.36 6.66 10.55
N ASN A 3 -15.37 7.22 11.26
CA ASN A 3 -14.28 7.97 10.66
C ASN A 3 -13.43 7.01 9.80
N ILE A 4 -13.23 7.31 8.50
CA ILE A 4 -12.44 6.47 7.58
C ILE A 4 -11.06 6.19 8.18
N GLN A 5 -10.44 7.19 8.80
CA GLN A 5 -9.15 7.03 9.45
C GLN A 5 -9.21 5.99 10.58
N GLN A 6 -10.26 6.01 11.39
CA GLN A 6 -10.47 5.02 12.45
C GLN A 6 -10.61 3.60 11.88
N GLN A 7 -11.37 3.43 10.79
CA GLN A 7 -11.51 2.12 10.15
C GLN A 7 -10.20 1.58 9.59
N HIS A 8 -9.34 2.44 9.06
CA HIS A 8 -8.02 2.05 8.58
C HIS A 8 -7.08 1.70 9.75
N THR A 9 -7.12 2.46 10.84
CA THR A 9 -6.36 2.14 12.06
C THR A 9 -6.75 0.77 12.61
N GLU A 10 -8.05 0.51 12.79
CA GLU A 10 -8.57 -0.76 13.30
C GLU A 10 -8.14 -1.97 12.45
N LYS A 11 -8.06 -1.81 11.12
CA LYS A 11 -7.59 -2.86 10.21
C LYS A 11 -6.09 -3.13 10.33
N LEU A 12 -5.29 -2.14 10.72
CA LEU A 12 -3.83 -2.25 10.84
C LEU A 12 -3.40 -2.79 12.20
N THR A 13 -4.18 -2.50 13.27
CA THR A 13 -3.91 -2.94 14.65
C THR A 13 -3.39 -4.39 14.77
N PRO A 14 -4.03 -5.43 14.21
CA PRO A 14 -3.54 -6.80 14.39
C PRO A 14 -2.13 -7.04 13.81
N TYR A 15 -1.75 -6.32 12.76
CA TYR A 15 -0.42 -6.43 12.15
C TYR A 15 0.64 -5.65 12.96
N ILE A 16 0.27 -4.46 13.46
CA ILE A 16 1.13 -3.66 14.33
C ILE A 16 1.49 -4.46 15.57
N GLU A 17 0.50 -5.12 16.19
CA GLU A 17 0.69 -5.96 17.37
C GLU A 17 1.50 -7.22 17.04
N ALA A 18 1.12 -7.97 16.00
CA ALA A 18 1.80 -9.23 15.66
C ALA A 18 3.28 -9.05 15.29
N TYR A 19 3.62 -7.95 14.61
CA TYR A 19 4.98 -7.67 14.15
C TYR A 19 5.74 -6.67 15.03
N HIS A 20 5.13 -6.20 16.13
CA HIS A 20 5.74 -5.25 17.07
C HIS A 20 6.27 -3.98 16.36
N LEU A 21 5.50 -3.43 15.43
CA LEU A 21 5.90 -2.23 14.68
C LEU A 21 5.89 -1.00 15.59
N ALA A 22 6.96 -0.20 15.55
CA ALA A 22 7.00 1.05 16.29
C ALA A 22 6.04 2.08 15.66
N ALA A 23 5.55 3.03 16.45
CA ALA A 23 4.64 4.07 15.96
C ALA A 23 5.27 4.89 14.82
N ASP A 24 6.58 5.10 14.86
CA ASP A 24 7.33 5.81 13.82
C ASP A 24 7.49 5.01 12.51
N ASP A 25 7.23 3.71 12.52
CA ASP A 25 7.27 2.84 11.32
C ASP A 25 5.89 2.71 10.65
N VAL A 26 4.83 3.26 11.27
CA VAL A 26 3.45 3.12 10.81
C VAL A 26 2.88 4.48 10.44
N HIS A 27 2.66 4.69 9.14
CA HIS A 27 2.15 5.95 8.63
C HIS A 27 0.75 5.78 8.02
N LEU A 28 -0.25 6.46 8.59
CA LEU A 28 -1.56 6.63 7.97
C LEU A 28 -1.65 8.00 7.30
N SER A 29 -1.89 8.01 5.99
CA SER A 29 -2.09 9.23 5.20
C SER A 29 -3.47 9.23 4.55
N GLY A 30 -4.11 10.40 4.47
CA GLY A 30 -5.40 10.58 3.81
C GLY A 30 -5.22 11.05 2.36
N GLY A 31 -5.81 10.33 1.41
CA GLY A 31 -5.72 10.67 -0.01
C GLY A 31 -5.85 9.44 -0.91
N LEU A 32 -5.58 9.63 -2.20
CA LEU A 32 -5.53 8.52 -3.15
C LEU A 32 -4.18 7.79 -3.04
N PRO A 33 -4.13 6.45 -3.08
CA PRO A 33 -2.88 5.70 -3.05
C PRO A 33 -1.89 6.12 -4.14
N ASN A 34 -2.40 6.47 -5.32
CA ASN A 34 -1.60 6.93 -6.47
C ASN A 34 -0.82 8.23 -6.16
N ASP A 35 -1.30 9.05 -5.22
CA ASP A 35 -0.66 10.30 -4.84
C ASP A 35 0.15 10.15 -3.55
N GLU A 36 -0.41 9.46 -2.55
CA GLU A 36 0.17 9.40 -1.21
C GLU A 36 1.35 8.43 -1.12
N VAL A 37 1.37 7.32 -1.88
CA VAL A 37 2.50 6.39 -1.88
C VAL A 37 3.77 7.01 -2.48
N PRO A 38 3.75 7.66 -3.65
CA PRO A 38 4.94 8.35 -4.18
C PRO A 38 5.45 9.45 -3.26
N LYS A 39 4.54 10.23 -2.63
CA LYS A 39 4.92 11.25 -1.64
C LYS A 39 5.63 10.64 -0.43
N ALA A 40 5.12 9.54 0.11
CA ALA A 40 5.74 8.83 1.22
C ALA A 40 7.13 8.31 0.83
N VAL A 41 7.26 7.66 -0.33
CA VAL A 41 8.56 7.16 -0.84
C VAL A 41 9.58 8.29 -0.95
N GLN A 42 9.19 9.46 -1.48
CA GLN A 42 10.07 10.62 -1.53
C GLN A 42 10.42 11.15 -0.14
N HIS A 43 9.43 11.28 0.74
CA HIS A 43 9.61 11.82 2.08
C HIS A 43 10.56 10.95 2.93
N PHE A 44 10.36 9.63 2.91
CA PHE A 44 11.16 8.66 3.64
C PHE A 44 12.41 8.17 2.89
N GLN A 45 12.65 8.71 1.69
CA GLN A 45 13.79 8.33 0.84
C GLN A 45 13.88 6.81 0.62
N CYS A 46 12.73 6.17 0.37
CA CYS A 46 12.67 4.72 0.19
C CYS A 46 13.36 4.29 -1.10
N GLN A 47 14.11 3.19 -1.04
CA GLN A 47 14.74 2.58 -2.22
C GLN A 47 13.88 1.46 -2.84
N LEU A 48 12.90 0.94 -2.08
CA LEU A 48 11.99 -0.11 -2.50
C LEU A 48 10.60 0.11 -1.88
N ALA A 49 9.56 0.02 -2.70
CA ALA A 49 8.17 -0.05 -2.25
C ALA A 49 7.60 -1.45 -2.51
N ILE A 50 7.04 -2.07 -1.48
CA ILE A 50 6.39 -3.39 -1.59
C ILE A 50 4.88 -3.20 -1.54
N ILE A 51 4.18 -3.67 -2.57
CA ILE A 51 2.73 -3.46 -2.72
C ILE A 51 2.05 -4.80 -2.95
N GLY A 52 1.03 -5.10 -2.14
CA GLY A 52 0.17 -6.25 -2.34
C GLY A 52 -0.85 -6.02 -3.47
N ASN A 53 -1.17 -7.07 -4.23
CA ASN A 53 -2.29 -7.06 -5.16
C ASN A 53 -3.33 -8.12 -4.77
N SER A 54 -4.54 -7.68 -4.41
CA SER A 54 -5.62 -8.51 -3.88
C SER A 54 -6.78 -8.77 -4.86
N HIS A 55 -6.78 -8.21 -6.07
CA HIS A 55 -7.94 -8.37 -6.96
C HIS A 55 -7.88 -9.68 -7.77
N GLN A 56 -8.65 -10.67 -7.33
CA GLN A 56 -9.10 -11.79 -8.16
C GLN A 56 -10.37 -11.35 -8.92
N ARG A 57 -10.21 -10.67 -10.06
CA ARG A 57 -11.31 -10.62 -11.05
C ARG A 57 -10.92 -11.53 -12.21
N ASN A 58 -11.83 -12.44 -12.58
CA ASN A 58 -11.79 -13.33 -13.75
C ASN A 58 -11.84 -12.55 -15.09
N ILE A 59 -11.05 -11.50 -15.21
CA ILE A 59 -10.82 -10.72 -16.41
C ILE A 59 -9.34 -10.88 -16.71
N SER A 60 -9.05 -11.65 -17.73
CA SER A 60 -7.74 -12.06 -18.24
C SER A 60 -6.79 -10.91 -18.63
N SER A 61 -7.11 -9.65 -18.30
CA SER A 61 -6.45 -8.47 -18.85
C SER A 61 -5.84 -7.50 -17.82
N VAL A 62 -6.01 -7.68 -16.50
CA VAL A 62 -5.40 -6.76 -15.50
C VAL A 62 -4.58 -7.53 -14.46
N LEU A 63 -3.36 -7.91 -14.84
CA LEU A 63 -2.43 -8.70 -14.01
C LEU A 63 -2.02 -7.99 -12.70
N PHE A 64 -2.02 -6.64 -12.68
CA PHE A 64 -1.47 -5.83 -11.58
C PHE A 64 -2.50 -5.01 -10.79
N GLY A 65 -3.70 -4.78 -11.33
CA GLY A 65 -4.65 -3.78 -10.82
C GLY A 65 -4.22 -2.34 -11.14
N ASP A 66 -5.17 -1.40 -11.25
CA ASP A 66 -4.88 -0.03 -11.71
C ASP A 66 -3.90 0.71 -10.78
N THR A 67 -4.05 0.54 -9.46
CA THR A 67 -3.17 1.17 -8.47
C THR A 67 -1.74 0.64 -8.56
N ALA A 68 -1.54 -0.68 -8.58
CA ALA A 68 -0.18 -1.22 -8.63
C ALA A 68 0.48 -0.94 -10.00
N HIS A 69 -0.30 -0.97 -11.09
CA HIS A 69 0.20 -0.57 -12.41
C HIS A 69 0.61 0.91 -12.47
N TYR A 70 -0.17 1.79 -11.82
CA TYR A 70 0.19 3.19 -11.70
C TYR A 70 1.48 3.35 -10.90
N LEU A 71 1.58 2.71 -9.74
CA LEU A 71 2.72 2.87 -8.83
C LEU A 71 4.02 2.34 -9.42
N THR A 72 4.03 1.24 -10.17
CA THR A 72 5.26 0.76 -10.85
C THR A 72 5.79 1.73 -11.91
N ARG A 73 4.96 2.62 -12.44
CA ARG A 73 5.37 3.61 -13.45
C ARG A 73 5.76 4.97 -12.87
N HIS A 74 5.23 5.34 -11.71
CA HIS A 74 5.29 6.72 -11.20
C HIS A 74 5.91 6.84 -9.80
N THR A 75 6.22 5.74 -9.14
CA THR A 75 6.90 5.78 -7.83
C THR A 75 8.41 5.93 -8.05
N PRO A 76 9.10 6.89 -7.41
CA PRO A 76 10.51 7.16 -7.66
C PRO A 76 11.44 6.21 -6.88
N CYS A 77 11.15 4.91 -6.92
CA CYS A 77 11.98 3.84 -6.37
C CYS A 77 11.63 2.50 -7.05
N ASP A 78 12.39 1.44 -6.77
CA ASP A 78 12.00 0.11 -7.21
C ASP A 78 10.65 -0.29 -6.59
N VAL A 79 9.82 -1.00 -7.35
CA VAL A 79 8.50 -1.44 -6.90
C VAL A 79 8.39 -2.95 -7.03
N LEU A 80 8.21 -3.64 -5.90
CA LEU A 80 7.96 -5.07 -5.83
C LEU A 80 6.47 -5.34 -5.60
N ILE A 81 5.83 -5.96 -6.59
CA ILE A 81 4.43 -6.40 -6.47
C ILE A 81 4.39 -7.83 -5.92
N VAL A 82 3.72 -8.02 -4.79
CA VAL A 82 3.47 -9.34 -4.20
C VAL A 82 2.04 -9.75 -4.50
N LYS A 83 1.89 -10.85 -5.24
CA LYS A 83 0.58 -11.47 -5.54
C LYS A 83 0.42 -12.73 -4.69
N THR A 84 -0.67 -12.81 -3.94
CA THR A 84 -1.02 -14.07 -3.26
C THR A 84 -1.49 -15.10 -4.28
N MET A 85 -0.96 -16.32 -4.19
CA MET A 85 -1.39 -17.47 -4.97
C MET A 85 -2.28 -18.32 -4.06
N ASN A 86 -3.55 -17.94 -3.93
CA ASN A 86 -4.58 -18.74 -3.26
C ASN A 86 -5.67 -19.08 -4.27
#